data_AF-A0A382S2W6-F1
#
_entry.id   AF-A0A382S2W6-F1
#
_cell.length_a   1.000
_cell.length_b   1.000
_cell.length_c   1.000
_cell.angle_alpha   90.00
_cell.angle_beta   90.00
_cell.angle_gamma   90.00
#
_symmetry.space_group_name_H-M   'P 1'
#
loop_
_entity.id
_entity.type
_entity.pdbx_description
1 polymer ?
#
loop_
_entity_poly.entity_id
_entity_poly.type
_entity_poly.pdbx_seq_one_letter_code
_entity_poly.pdbx_strand_id
1 'polypeptide(L)'
;MTGKPMQITLLDLDNTVMVEQCARILVQAFKVHHPLAWPTLALAREELALFASEDRIGLTAVNEGSQVLGWIGAIRQYHGHSWELHPLAVDPVKQRQGVGHLLVSTLEQRLYASKASTLYVMTDDENNQTSLADLALYPEPLKHLKQIVNINQHPFEFY
;
A
#
# COMPACT_ATOMS: atom_id res chain seq x y z
N MET A 1 -17.82 -17.15 13.27
CA MET A 1 -16.91 -18.11 12.61
C MET A 1 -15.50 -17.61 12.83
N THR A 2 -14.74 -18.25 13.70
CA THR A 2 -13.34 -17.89 13.97
C THR A 2 -12.50 -18.30 12.77
N GLY A 3 -12.34 -17.38 11.81
CA GLY A 3 -11.39 -17.55 10.72
C GLY A 3 -10.00 -17.71 11.31
N LYS A 4 -9.33 -18.80 10.95
CA LYS A 4 -7.96 -19.08 11.38
C LYS A 4 -7.00 -17.98 10.86
N PRO A 5 -5.87 -17.73 11.53
CA PRO A 5 -5.14 -16.47 11.40
C PRO A 5 -4.45 -16.32 10.04
N MET A 6 -4.61 -15.14 9.44
CA MET A 6 -3.79 -14.60 8.35
C MET A 6 -2.33 -14.50 8.81
N GLN A 7 -1.38 -14.74 7.90
CA GLN A 7 0.05 -14.67 8.17
C GLN A 7 0.75 -13.66 7.26
N ILE A 8 1.84 -13.06 7.75
CA ILE A 8 2.69 -12.16 6.96
C ILE A 8 3.96 -12.90 6.57
N THR A 9 4.26 -12.88 5.28
CA THR A 9 5.48 -13.46 4.68
C THR A 9 6.26 -12.39 3.93
N LEU A 10 7.54 -12.65 3.66
CA LEU A 10 8.30 -11.81 2.73
C LEU A 10 7.71 -12.00 1.32
N LEU A 11 7.75 -10.93 0.52
CA LEU A 11 7.53 -11.05 -0.93
C LEU A 11 8.66 -11.90 -1.51
N ASP A 12 8.30 -13.03 -2.11
CA ASP A 12 9.23 -13.97 -2.74
C ASP A 12 9.07 -13.86 -4.26
N LEU A 13 10.08 -13.31 -4.94
CA LEU A 13 10.05 -13.09 -6.39
C LEU A 13 10.28 -14.38 -7.20
N ASP A 14 10.85 -15.43 -6.59
CA ASP A 14 11.00 -16.74 -7.22
C ASP A 14 9.68 -17.53 -7.19
N ASN A 15 8.77 -17.16 -6.27
CA ASN A 15 7.41 -17.69 -6.21
C ASN A 15 6.51 -17.00 -7.24
N THR A 16 6.55 -17.50 -8.47
CA THR A 16 5.76 -16.97 -9.60
C THR A 16 4.26 -16.90 -9.32
N VAL A 17 3.70 -17.82 -8.53
CA VAL A 17 2.28 -17.79 -8.16
C VAL A 17 1.98 -16.59 -7.25
N MET A 18 2.84 -16.31 -6.27
CA MET A 18 2.71 -15.15 -5.39
C MET A 18 2.82 -13.84 -6.18
N VAL A 19 3.83 -13.74 -7.05
CA VAL A 19 4.05 -12.56 -7.91
C VAL A 19 2.81 -12.28 -8.77
N GLU A 20 2.25 -13.30 -9.43
CA GLU A 20 1.05 -13.14 -10.24
C GLU A 20 -0.19 -12.72 -9.43
N GLN A 21 -0.33 -13.24 -8.20
CA GLN A 21 -1.40 -12.81 -7.30
C GLN A 21 -1.21 -11.35 -6.86
N CYS A 22 0.00 -10.93 -6.51
CA CYS A 22 0.30 -9.54 -6.14
C CYS A 22 0.04 -8.58 -7.31
N ALA A 23 0.47 -8.94 -8.52
CA ALA A 23 0.27 -8.14 -9.72
C ALA A 23 -1.23 -7.94 -10.01
N ARG A 24 -2.02 -9.03 -9.91
CA ARG A 24 -3.48 -8.96 -10.05
C ARG A 24 -4.13 -8.07 -8.99
N ILE A 25 -3.73 -8.22 -7.72
CA ILE A 25 -4.26 -7.41 -6.62
C ILE A 25 -3.95 -5.94 -6.85
N LEU A 26 -2.73 -5.60 -7.28
CA LEU A 26 -2.32 -4.22 -7.56
C LEU A 26 -3.22 -3.58 -8.61
N VAL A 27 -3.39 -4.24 -9.77
CA VAL A 27 -4.29 -3.75 -10.83
C VAL A 27 -5.72 -3.60 -10.32
N GLN A 28 -6.24 -4.61 -9.61
CA GLN A 28 -7.63 -4.61 -9.16
C GLN A 28 -7.92 -3.54 -8.09
N ALA A 29 -6.99 -3.33 -7.15
CA ALA A 29 -7.14 -2.37 -6.07
C ALA A 29 -7.12 -0.92 -6.56
N PHE A 30 -6.31 -0.61 -7.59
CA PHE A 30 -6.15 0.75 -8.10
C PHE A 30 -7.08 1.10 -9.27
N LYS A 31 -7.72 0.09 -9.91
CA LYS A 31 -8.56 0.25 -11.10
C LYS A 31 -9.64 1.34 -11.01
N VAL A 32 -10.24 1.55 -9.84
CA VAL A 32 -11.39 2.47 -9.70
C VAL A 32 -10.93 3.90 -9.41
N HIS A 33 -10.04 4.06 -8.42
CA HIS A 33 -9.68 5.38 -7.88
C HIS A 33 -8.41 5.98 -8.47
N HIS A 34 -7.53 5.15 -9.03
CA HIS A 34 -6.25 5.53 -9.61
C HIS A 34 -5.96 4.70 -10.88
N PRO A 35 -6.84 4.79 -11.90
CA PRO A 35 -6.78 3.89 -13.06
C PRO A 35 -5.48 4.02 -13.87
N LEU A 36 -4.73 5.11 -13.70
CA LEU A 36 -3.48 5.36 -14.40
C LEU A 36 -2.24 4.85 -13.66
N ALA A 37 -2.34 4.46 -12.39
CA ALA A 37 -1.19 4.00 -11.60
C ALA A 37 -0.60 2.68 -12.14
N TRP A 38 -1.41 1.61 -12.13
CA TRP A 38 -1.03 0.30 -12.70
C TRP A 38 -2.18 -0.28 -13.55
N PRO A 39 -2.41 0.23 -14.77
CA PRO A 39 -3.55 -0.16 -15.59
C PRO A 39 -3.47 -1.59 -16.14
N THR A 40 -2.28 -2.21 -16.13
CA THR A 40 -2.05 -3.53 -16.75
C THR A 40 -1.23 -4.45 -15.85
N LEU A 41 -1.40 -5.76 -16.04
CA LEU A 41 -0.58 -6.76 -15.35
C LEU A 41 0.90 -6.65 -15.72
N ALA A 42 1.24 -6.19 -16.92
CA ALA A 42 2.64 -5.97 -17.31
C ALA A 42 3.30 -4.91 -16.43
N LEU A 43 2.68 -3.74 -16.30
CA LEU A 43 3.17 -2.65 -15.43
C LEU A 43 3.18 -3.05 -13.95
N ALA A 44 2.19 -3.82 -13.50
CA ALA A 44 2.19 -4.32 -12.12
C ALA A 44 3.33 -5.32 -11.84
N ARG A 45 3.72 -6.13 -12.83
CA ARG A 45 4.90 -7.01 -12.73
C ARG A 45 6.20 -6.22 -12.75
N GLU A 46 6.28 -5.17 -13.56
CA GLU A 46 7.44 -4.25 -13.57
C GLU A 46 7.63 -3.63 -12.20
N GLU A 47 6.56 -3.17 -11.54
CA GLU A 47 6.62 -2.65 -10.16
C GLU A 47 7.13 -3.71 -9.18
N LEU A 48 6.60 -4.94 -9.22
CA LEU A 48 7.06 -6.04 -8.36
C LEU A 48 8.54 -6.38 -8.59
N ALA A 49 9.02 -6.31 -9.83
CA ALA A 49 10.42 -6.58 -10.15
C ALA A 49 11.38 -5.59 -9.50
N LEU A 50 10.94 -4.37 -9.18
CA LEU A 50 11.77 -3.39 -8.46
C LEU A 50 12.14 -3.89 -7.05
N PHE A 51 11.35 -4.77 -6.44
CA PHE A 51 11.62 -5.34 -5.11
C PHE A 51 12.76 -6.37 -5.10
N ALA A 52 13.41 -6.62 -6.23
CA ALA A 52 14.69 -7.34 -6.27
C ALA A 52 15.84 -6.50 -5.70
N SER A 53 15.65 -5.18 -5.56
CA SER A 53 16.65 -4.26 -5.05
C SER A 53 16.74 -4.29 -3.51
N GLU A 54 17.96 -4.18 -2.97
CA GLU A 54 18.24 -4.21 -1.52
C GLU A 54 17.72 -2.97 -0.76
N ASP A 55 17.35 -1.92 -1.47
CA ASP A 55 16.72 -0.74 -0.89
C ASP A 55 15.20 -0.89 -0.73
N ARG A 56 14.61 -2.05 -1.05
CA ARG A 56 13.18 -2.30 -0.92
C ARG A 56 12.87 -3.49 -0.02
N ILE A 57 11.73 -3.42 0.65
CA ILE A 57 11.15 -4.51 1.43
C ILE A 57 9.73 -4.74 0.93
N GLY A 58 9.43 -5.97 0.51
CA GLY A 58 8.06 -6.40 0.19
C GLY A 58 7.55 -7.40 1.24
N LEU A 59 6.32 -7.22 1.69
CA LEU A 59 5.60 -8.16 2.55
C LEU A 59 4.26 -8.54 1.92
N THR A 60 3.86 -9.79 2.10
CA THR A 60 2.59 -10.32 1.64
C THR A 60 1.78 -10.85 2.81
N ALA A 61 0.46 -10.62 2.78
CA ALA A 61 -0.48 -11.23 3.68
C ALA A 61 -1.11 -12.45 3.00
N VAL A 62 -1.01 -13.62 3.61
CA VAL A 62 -1.50 -14.88 3.03
C VAL A 62 -2.48 -15.58 3.97
N ASN A 63 -3.42 -16.34 3.40
CA ASN A 63 -4.27 -17.27 4.15
C ASN A 63 -3.60 -18.65 4.32
N GLU A 64 -4.30 -19.59 4.97
CA GLU A 64 -3.79 -20.96 5.17
C GLU A 64 -3.45 -21.70 3.87
N GLY A 65 -4.15 -21.38 2.78
CA GLY A 65 -3.91 -21.95 1.46
C GLY A 65 -2.81 -21.27 0.68
N SER A 66 -2.00 -20.40 1.32
CA SER A 66 -0.96 -19.58 0.67
C SER A 66 -1.49 -18.63 -0.41
N GLN A 67 -2.79 -18.31 -0.39
CA GLN A 67 -3.34 -17.30 -1.26
C GLN A 67 -3.05 -15.91 -0.68
N VAL A 68 -2.48 -15.03 -1.50
CA VAL A 68 -2.24 -13.62 -1.18
C VAL A 68 -3.58 -12.89 -1.04
N LEU A 69 -3.73 -12.17 0.07
CA LEU A 69 -4.88 -11.31 0.40
C LEU A 69 -4.55 -9.84 0.21
N GLY A 70 -3.26 -9.49 0.22
CA GLY A 70 -2.74 -8.15 0.01
C GLY A 70 -1.22 -8.15 0.15
N TRP A 71 -0.59 -7.05 -0.25
CA TRP A 71 0.84 -6.87 -0.13
C TRP A 71 1.18 -5.40 0.09
N ILE A 72 2.32 -5.16 0.72
CA ILE A 72 2.86 -3.85 1.04
C ILE A 72 4.34 -3.82 0.69
N GLY A 73 4.78 -2.68 0.17
CA GLY A 73 6.17 -2.38 -0.09
C GLY A 73 6.66 -1.21 0.75
N ALA A 74 7.97 -1.15 0.96
CA ALA A 74 8.65 0.02 1.48
C ALA A 74 9.97 0.25 0.74
N ILE A 75 10.27 1.51 0.42
CA ILE A 75 11.49 1.94 -0.27
C ILE A 75 12.34 2.73 0.73
N ARG A 76 13.59 2.34 0.88
CA ARG A 76 14.57 2.95 1.77
C ARG A 76 14.98 4.30 1.24
N GLN A 77 14.81 5.33 2.05
CA GLN A 77 15.16 6.71 1.74
C GLN A 77 16.12 7.26 2.81
N TYR A 78 16.75 8.40 2.54
CA TYR A 78 17.55 9.15 3.52
C TYR A 78 18.52 8.26 4.33
N HIS A 79 19.34 7.46 3.64
CA HIS A 79 20.31 6.54 4.26
C HIS A 79 19.72 5.54 5.29
N GLY A 80 18.43 5.20 5.15
CA GLY A 80 17.73 4.25 6.04
C GLY A 80 17.01 4.90 7.21
N HIS A 81 17.09 6.22 7.38
CA HIS A 81 16.35 6.93 8.42
C HIS A 81 14.86 7.09 8.11
N SER A 82 14.50 7.16 6.83
CA SER A 82 13.11 7.26 6.40
C SER A 82 12.79 6.22 5.34
N TRP A 83 11.53 5.83 5.27
CA TRP A 83 11.04 4.88 4.28
C TRP A 83 9.75 5.41 3.67
N GLU A 84 9.61 5.19 2.38
CA GLU A 84 8.36 5.44 1.66
C GLU A 84 7.55 4.14 1.62
N LEU A 85 6.31 4.16 2.10
CA LEU A 85 5.37 3.06 1.93
C LEU A 85 4.89 3.09 0.48
N HIS A 86 5.35 2.13 -0.32
CA HIS A 86 4.99 2.04 -1.72
C HIS A 86 5.16 0.61 -2.24
N PRO A 87 4.11 -0.04 -2.77
CA PRO A 87 2.69 0.31 -2.65
C PRO A 87 2.06 -0.29 -1.37
N LEU A 88 0.76 -0.08 -1.17
CA LEU A 88 -0.09 -0.93 -0.32
C LEU A 88 -1.33 -1.30 -1.13
N ALA A 89 -1.54 -2.61 -1.34
CA ALA A 89 -2.67 -3.11 -2.11
C ALA A 89 -3.29 -4.32 -1.40
N VAL A 90 -4.61 -4.27 -1.17
CA VAL A 90 -5.39 -5.37 -0.59
C VAL A 90 -6.41 -5.81 -1.64
N ASP A 91 -6.57 -7.12 -1.81
CA ASP A 91 -7.60 -7.69 -2.68
C ASP A 91 -8.95 -7.03 -2.36
N PRO A 92 -9.66 -6.41 -3.33
CA PRO A 92 -10.90 -5.70 -3.08
C PRO A 92 -11.93 -6.48 -2.24
N VAL A 93 -12.01 -7.81 -2.39
CA VAL A 93 -12.97 -8.63 -1.62
C VAL A 93 -12.49 -8.95 -0.20
N LYS A 94 -11.25 -8.59 0.13
CA LYS A 94 -10.59 -8.75 1.44
C LYS A 94 -10.35 -7.42 2.15
N GLN A 95 -10.72 -6.30 1.55
CA GLN A 95 -10.65 -4.99 2.19
C GLN A 95 -11.60 -4.92 3.40
N ARG A 96 -11.28 -3.99 4.33
CA ARG A 96 -12.02 -3.78 5.60
C ARG A 96 -12.10 -5.01 6.53
N GLN A 97 -11.24 -6.02 6.32
CA GLN A 97 -11.13 -7.22 7.16
C GLN A 97 -9.82 -7.27 7.97
N GLY A 98 -9.14 -6.12 8.12
CA GLY A 98 -7.89 -6.01 8.89
C GLY A 98 -6.59 -6.35 8.15
N VAL A 99 -6.65 -6.75 6.86
CA VAL A 99 -5.46 -7.08 6.04
C VAL A 99 -4.48 -5.92 5.94
N GLY A 100 -4.96 -4.73 5.56
CA GLY A 100 -4.11 -3.53 5.45
C GLY A 100 -3.46 -3.14 6.78
N HIS A 101 -4.22 -3.22 7.88
CA HIS A 101 -3.70 -2.94 9.22
C HIS A 101 -2.58 -3.92 9.62
N LEU A 102 -2.75 -5.22 9.36
CA LEU A 102 -1.73 -6.22 9.66
C LEU A 102 -0.45 -6.00 8.82
N LEU A 103 -0.60 -5.65 7.54
CA LEU A 103 0.51 -5.33 6.64
C LEU A 103 1.32 -4.12 7.13
N VAL A 104 0.64 -3.00 7.42
CA VAL A 104 1.28 -1.76 7.88
C VAL A 104 1.95 -1.96 9.23
N SER A 105 1.24 -2.51 10.23
CA SER A 105 1.83 -2.72 11.57
C SER A 105 3.03 -3.66 11.56
N THR A 106 3.02 -4.70 10.70
CA THR A 106 4.17 -5.59 10.56
C THR A 106 5.36 -4.91 9.87
N LEU A 107 5.09 -4.06 8.87
CA LEU A 107 6.12 -3.25 8.23
C LEU A 107 6.75 -2.28 9.26
N GLU A 108 5.94 -1.54 10.00
CA GLU A 108 6.40 -0.60 11.04
C GLU A 108 7.30 -1.28 12.08
N GLN A 109 6.93 -2.47 12.56
CA GLN A 109 7.75 -3.24 13.50
C GLN A 109 9.12 -3.59 12.92
N ARG A 110 9.19 -3.97 11.64
CA ARG A 110 10.45 -4.27 10.95
C ARG A 110 11.31 -3.02 10.77
N LEU A 111 10.70 -1.91 10.38
CA LEU A 111 11.40 -0.63 10.20
C LEU A 111 11.90 -0.06 11.54
N TYR A 112 11.12 -0.21 12.61
CA TYR A 112 11.56 0.16 13.94
C TYR A 112 12.81 -0.63 14.37
N ALA A 113 12.85 -1.94 14.08
CA ALA A 113 14.01 -2.78 14.35
C ALA A 113 15.26 -2.36 13.54
N SER A 114 15.10 -1.74 12.37
CA SER A 114 16.20 -1.19 11.56
C SER A 114 16.61 0.24 11.97
N LYS A 115 16.04 0.79 13.06
CA LYS A 115 16.26 2.15 13.55
C LYS A 115 15.78 3.26 12.59
N ALA A 116 14.84 2.95 11.70
CA ALA A 116 14.15 3.96 10.94
C ALA A 116 13.34 4.87 11.89
N SER A 117 13.32 6.18 11.61
CA SER A 117 12.58 7.17 12.39
C SER A 117 11.28 7.59 11.72
N THR A 118 11.10 7.32 10.43
CA THR A 118 9.95 7.82 9.66
C THR A 118 9.50 6.84 8.60
N LEU A 119 8.20 6.60 8.53
CA LEU A 119 7.51 6.01 7.40
C LEU A 119 6.56 7.08 6.85
N TYR A 120 6.59 7.34 5.55
CA TYR A 120 5.68 8.28 4.89
C TYR A 120 5.05 7.65 3.65
N VAL A 121 3.94 8.21 3.20
CA VAL A 121 3.20 7.76 2.02
C VAL A 121 2.64 8.97 1.29
N MET A 122 2.51 8.86 -0.02
CA MET A 122 1.74 9.79 -0.85
C MET A 122 0.41 9.13 -1.22
N THR A 123 -0.69 9.86 -1.03
CA THR A 123 -2.03 9.42 -1.39
C THR A 123 -2.72 10.53 -2.18
N ASP A 124 -2.71 10.39 -3.50
CA ASP A 124 -3.32 11.34 -4.43
C ASP A 124 -4.85 11.31 -4.32
N ASP A 125 -5.50 12.44 -4.57
CA ASP A 125 -6.96 12.52 -4.73
C ASP A 125 -7.29 12.82 -6.20
N GLU A 126 -7.34 11.78 -7.03
CA GLU A 126 -7.61 11.90 -8.48
C GLU A 126 -9.11 11.89 -8.81
N ASN A 127 -9.97 11.55 -7.83
CA ASN A 127 -11.38 11.24 -8.03
C ASN A 127 -12.31 12.04 -7.11
N ASN A 128 -11.87 13.21 -6.65
CA ASN A 128 -12.64 14.13 -5.81
C ASN A 128 -13.23 13.48 -4.55
N GLN A 129 -12.43 12.64 -3.89
CA GLN A 129 -12.84 11.85 -2.73
C GLN A 129 -12.60 12.58 -1.41
N THR A 130 -11.89 13.70 -1.41
CA THR A 130 -11.68 14.58 -0.26
C THR A 130 -12.14 15.99 -0.55
N SER A 131 -12.37 16.78 0.51
CA SER A 131 -12.64 18.22 0.38
C SER A 131 -11.46 19.06 -0.10
N LEU A 132 -10.29 18.45 -0.34
CA LEU A 132 -9.13 19.13 -0.90
C LEU A 132 -9.09 19.08 -2.44
N ALA A 133 -9.91 18.22 -3.05
CA ALA A 133 -9.98 18.11 -4.49
C ALA A 133 -10.58 19.36 -5.14
N ASP A 134 -10.12 19.69 -6.36
CA ASP A 134 -10.55 20.86 -7.14
C ASP A 134 -10.49 22.22 -6.40
N LEU A 135 -9.73 22.28 -5.30
CA LEU A 135 -9.56 23.49 -4.48
C LEU A 135 -8.26 24.20 -4.84
N ALA A 136 -8.29 25.54 -4.90
CA ALA A 136 -7.08 26.34 -4.89
C ALA A 136 -6.42 26.25 -3.50
N LEU A 137 -5.49 25.31 -3.33
CA LEU A 137 -4.84 25.03 -2.05
C LEU A 137 -4.04 26.22 -1.49
N TYR A 138 -3.45 27.02 -2.37
CA TYR A 138 -2.68 28.20 -1.98
C TYR A 138 -3.57 29.45 -1.95
N PRO A 139 -3.29 30.39 -1.02
CA PRO A 139 -2.07 30.52 -0.22
C PRO A 139 -2.10 29.85 1.18
N GLU A 140 -3.22 29.25 1.60
CA GLU A 140 -3.41 28.74 2.97
C GLU A 140 -3.56 27.20 3.06
N PRO A 141 -2.61 26.38 2.54
CA PRO A 141 -2.81 24.93 2.42
C PRO A 141 -3.06 24.24 3.75
N LEU A 142 -2.41 24.69 4.84
CA LEU A 142 -2.58 24.10 6.17
C LEU A 142 -3.96 24.39 6.79
N LYS A 143 -4.59 25.50 6.42
CA LYS A 143 -5.95 25.82 6.85
C LYS A 143 -6.96 24.86 6.21
N HIS A 144 -6.78 24.57 4.92
CA HIS A 144 -7.59 23.59 4.20
C HIS A 144 -7.35 22.18 4.72
N LEU A 145 -6.08 21.79 4.93
CA LEU A 145 -5.73 20.46 5.46
C LEU A 145 -6.36 20.21 6.84
N LYS A 146 -6.36 21.21 7.73
CA LYS A 146 -6.99 21.11 9.06
C LYS A 146 -8.50 20.81 8.99
N GLN A 147 -9.14 21.09 7.86
CA GLN A 147 -10.58 20.93 7.63
C GLN A 147 -10.88 19.83 6.61
N ILE A 148 -9.91 18.95 6.31
CA ILE A 148 -10.10 17.86 5.35
C ILE A 148 -11.30 16.98 5.76
N VAL A 149 -12.16 16.69 4.79
CA VAL A 149 -13.29 15.77 4.94
C VAL A 149 -13.13 14.64 3.94
N ASN A 150 -13.35 13.41 4.39
CA ASN A 150 -13.45 12.25 3.52
C ASN A 150 -14.86 12.17 2.92
N ILE A 151 -15.00 12.53 1.65
CA ILE A 151 -16.30 12.58 0.95
C ILE A 151 -16.68 11.19 0.46
N ASN A 152 -15.71 10.41 -0.03
CA ASN A 152 -15.97 9.14 -0.69
C ASN A 152 -14.90 8.08 -0.41
N GLN A 153 -14.63 7.82 0.87
CA GLN A 153 -13.74 6.76 1.35
C GLN A 153 -12.32 6.80 0.76
N HIS A 154 -11.76 8.00 0.57
CA HIS A 154 -10.35 8.18 0.28
C HIS A 154 -9.47 7.47 1.33
N PRO A 155 -8.35 6.84 0.94
CA PRO A 155 -7.53 6.06 1.87
C PRO A 155 -6.77 6.89 2.92
N PHE A 156 -6.81 8.23 2.87
CA PHE A 156 -6.10 9.05 3.87
C PHE A 156 -6.55 8.78 5.32
N GLU A 157 -7.82 8.40 5.56
CA GLU A 157 -8.31 8.06 6.91
C GLU A 157 -7.95 6.63 7.35
N PHE A 158 -7.44 5.80 6.43
CA PHE A 158 -6.88 4.51 6.81
C PHE A 158 -5.51 4.67 7.48
N TYR A 159 -4.72 5.65 7.02
CA TYR A 159 -3.43 6.01 7.60
C TYR A 159 -3.61 6.91 8.82
#